data_AF-A0A3S3NEY8-F1
#
_entry.id   AF-A0A3S3NEY8-F1
#
_cell.length_a   1.000
_cell.length_b   1.000
_cell.length_c   1.000
_cell.angle_alpha   90.00
_cell.angle_beta   90.00
_cell.angle_gamma   90.00
#
_symmetry.space_group_name_H-M   'P 1'
#
loop_
_entity.id
_entity.type
_entity.pdbx_description
1 polymer ?
#
loop_
_entity_poly.entity_id
_entity_poly.type
_entity_poly.pdbx_seq_one_letter_code
_entity_poly.pdbx_strand_id
1 'polypeptide(L)'
;MTADIAMKLEWAIGRDSCSNVSSNICGQNSFCVDSIGGLGHLCNCSDGYVGNPYLNGSKGCQDADECLDPEKGPCVPVAHCQNEVPGYKCICPFGSTGDGKRHGSGCRKILQVIEAVLGMGKIMLLCVMWFYCALKKRTLIKLKEEYFRQNGGLLLKQQVSSIREGADHARIFSLEELKQATNNYD
;
A
#
# COMPACT_ATOMS: atom_id res chain seq x y z
N MET A 1 -20.37 -17.79 -31.95
CA MET A 1 -20.27 -16.58 -31.12
C MET A 1 -21.37 -15.64 -31.59
N THR A 2 -22.54 -15.70 -30.96
CA THR A 2 -23.64 -14.78 -31.26
C THR A 2 -23.35 -13.48 -30.51
N ALA A 3 -23.04 -12.42 -31.26
CA ALA A 3 -22.96 -11.09 -30.69
C ALA A 3 -24.39 -10.64 -30.37
N ASP A 4 -24.69 -10.46 -29.08
CA ASP A 4 -25.95 -9.88 -28.64
C ASP A 4 -25.89 -8.38 -28.93
N ILE A 5 -26.45 -7.97 -30.06
CA ILE A 5 -26.51 -6.55 -30.44
C ILE A 5 -27.65 -5.94 -29.63
N ALA A 6 -27.31 -5.38 -28.47
CA ALA A 6 -28.23 -4.57 -27.69
C ALA A 6 -28.53 -3.27 -28.46
N MET A 7 -29.74 -3.16 -29.03
CA MET A 7 -30.22 -1.90 -29.58
C MET A 7 -30.56 -0.95 -28.43
N LYS A 8 -29.75 0.09 -28.25
CA LYS A 8 -30.04 1.20 -27.34
C LYS A 8 -30.81 2.26 -28.11
N LEU A 9 -32.08 2.46 -27.79
CA LEU A 9 -32.87 3.54 -28.38
C LEU A 9 -32.38 4.88 -27.83
N GLU A 10 -31.78 5.70 -28.68
CA GLU A 10 -31.41 7.07 -28.34
C GLU A 10 -32.59 7.99 -28.65
N TRP A 11 -33.14 8.61 -27.61
CA TRP A 11 -34.24 9.57 -27.69
C TRP A 11 -33.87 10.81 -26.87
N ALA A 12 -34.49 11.94 -27.18
CA ALA A 12 -34.32 13.19 -26.45
C ALA A 12 -35.61 14.01 -26.47
N ILE A 13 -35.78 14.91 -25.51
CA ILE A 13 -36.94 15.80 -25.45
C ILE A 13 -36.62 17.11 -26.15
N GLY A 14 -37.52 17.52 -27.05
CA GLY A 14 -37.42 18.79 -27.75
C GLY A 14 -36.23 18.88 -28.70
N ARG A 15 -35.88 20.12 -29.10
CA ARG A 15 -34.70 20.43 -29.93
C ARG A 15 -33.64 21.24 -29.19
N ASP A 16 -34.02 21.86 -28.09
CA ASP A 16 -33.14 22.73 -27.32
C ASP A 16 -32.26 21.92 -26.35
N SER A 17 -30.99 22.31 -26.25
CA SER A 17 -30.00 21.78 -25.31
C SER A 17 -30.24 22.30 -23.89
N CYS A 18 -29.58 21.68 -22.92
CA CYS A 18 -29.61 22.07 -21.51
C CYS A 18 -29.23 23.55 -21.26
N SER A 19 -28.41 24.15 -22.13
CA SER A 19 -28.04 25.57 -22.05
C SER A 19 -29.17 26.52 -22.46
N ASN A 20 -30.10 26.06 -23.31
CA ASN A 20 -31.12 26.89 -23.94
C ASN A 20 -32.49 26.73 -23.30
N VAL A 21 -32.63 25.74 -22.41
CA VAL A 21 -33.89 25.42 -21.75
C VAL A 21 -33.93 25.93 -20.31
N SER A 22 -35.13 26.11 -19.77
CA SER A 22 -35.32 26.63 -18.42
C SER A 22 -34.75 25.69 -17.35
N SER A 23 -34.17 26.25 -16.29
CA SER A 23 -33.49 25.50 -15.22
C SER A 23 -34.38 24.54 -14.43
N ASN A 24 -35.71 24.60 -14.59
CA ASN A 24 -36.70 23.85 -13.81
C ASN A 24 -37.35 22.70 -14.60
N ILE A 25 -36.76 22.27 -15.71
CA ILE A 25 -37.31 21.20 -16.55
C ILE A 25 -37.11 19.83 -15.92
N CYS A 26 -35.97 19.64 -15.26
CA CYS A 26 -35.70 18.46 -14.48
C CYS A 26 -36.23 18.68 -13.05
N GLY A 27 -36.70 17.60 -12.43
CA GLY A 27 -37.22 17.60 -11.07
C GLY A 27 -36.12 17.80 -10.03
N GLN A 28 -36.51 17.83 -8.75
CA GLN A 28 -35.55 17.87 -7.66
C GLN A 28 -34.62 16.64 -7.67
N ASN A 29 -33.38 16.82 -7.20
CA ASN A 29 -32.33 15.79 -7.16
C ASN A 29 -32.04 15.15 -8.53
N SER A 30 -32.14 15.95 -9.58
CA SER A 30 -31.86 15.55 -10.94
C SER A 30 -31.12 16.66 -11.68
N PHE A 31 -30.47 16.29 -12.79
CA PHE A 31 -29.70 17.20 -13.62
C PHE A 31 -30.00 16.98 -15.10
N CYS A 32 -29.81 18.04 -15.88
CA CYS A 32 -30.00 18.03 -17.32
C CYS A 32 -28.74 17.50 -18.01
N VAL A 33 -28.93 16.66 -19.02
CA VAL A 33 -27.88 16.11 -19.89
C VAL A 33 -28.26 16.33 -21.35
N ASP A 34 -27.32 16.83 -22.15
CA ASP A 34 -27.52 16.99 -23.58
C ASP A 34 -27.59 15.64 -24.28
N SER A 35 -28.43 15.55 -25.31
CA SER A 35 -28.50 14.38 -26.18
C SER A 35 -27.16 14.15 -26.91
N ILE A 36 -26.81 12.88 -27.16
CA ILE A 36 -25.57 12.49 -27.85
C ILE A 36 -25.50 13.10 -29.27
N GLY A 37 -26.66 13.36 -29.90
CA GLY A 37 -26.76 14.04 -31.21
C GLY A 37 -26.79 15.58 -31.15
N GLY A 38 -26.64 16.18 -29.96
CA GLY A 38 -26.64 17.64 -29.74
C GLY A 38 -28.01 18.33 -29.89
N LEU A 39 -29.05 17.59 -30.29
CA LEU A 39 -30.42 18.07 -30.43
C LEU A 39 -31.29 17.48 -29.31
N GLY A 40 -31.88 18.36 -28.51
CA GLY A 40 -32.71 18.00 -27.37
C GLY A 40 -31.92 17.71 -26.10
N HIS A 41 -32.64 17.53 -25.00
CA HIS A 41 -32.10 17.29 -23.67
C HIS A 41 -32.79 16.10 -23.00
N LEU A 42 -32.12 15.58 -21.98
CA LEU A 42 -32.58 14.51 -21.10
C LEU A 42 -32.41 14.96 -19.64
N CYS A 43 -33.15 14.35 -18.73
CA CYS A 43 -32.92 14.51 -17.30
C CYS A 43 -32.48 13.17 -16.72
N ASN A 44 -31.49 13.21 -15.82
CA ASN A 44 -31.04 12.06 -15.05
C ASN A 44 -31.11 12.40 -13.56
N CYS A 45 -31.44 11.41 -12.72
CA CYS A 45 -31.30 11.57 -11.28
C CYS A 45 -29.82 11.79 -10.93
N SER A 46 -29.58 12.64 -9.94
CA SER A 46 -28.24 12.85 -9.38
C SER A 46 -27.71 11.55 -8.77
N ASP A 47 -26.38 11.48 -8.61
CA ASP A 47 -25.74 10.33 -7.95
C ASP A 47 -26.36 10.07 -6.57
N GLY A 48 -26.69 8.80 -6.29
CA GLY A 48 -27.40 8.39 -5.07
C GLY A 48 -28.92 8.54 -5.12
N TYR A 49 -29.50 8.93 -6.26
CA TYR A 49 -30.95 9.01 -6.44
C TYR A 49 -31.45 8.10 -7.56
N VAL A 50 -32.65 7.56 -7.37
CA VAL A 50 -33.36 6.71 -8.34
C VAL A 50 -34.81 7.16 -8.49
N GLY A 51 -35.39 6.95 -9.67
CA GLY A 51 -36.77 7.32 -9.96
C GLY A 51 -36.91 8.03 -11.30
N ASN A 52 -37.99 8.81 -11.45
CA ASN A 52 -38.25 9.55 -12.67
C ASN A 52 -37.79 11.02 -12.52
N PRO A 53 -36.76 11.45 -13.27
CA PRO A 53 -36.18 12.79 -13.14
C PRO A 53 -37.04 13.91 -13.73
N TYR A 54 -38.16 13.60 -14.38
CA TYR A 54 -39.12 14.59 -14.90
C TYR A 54 -40.28 14.87 -13.94
N LEU A 55 -40.36 14.11 -12.83
CA LEU A 55 -41.40 14.27 -11.81
C LEU A 55 -40.81 14.93 -10.57
N ASN A 56 -41.68 15.55 -9.78
CA ASN A 56 -41.32 16.23 -8.54
C ASN A 56 -41.86 15.51 -7.31
N GLY A 57 -41.28 15.81 -6.14
CA GLY A 57 -41.68 15.25 -4.86
C GLY A 57 -41.53 13.73 -4.82
N SER A 58 -42.50 13.04 -4.22
CA SER A 58 -42.37 11.60 -3.97
C SER A 58 -42.40 10.71 -5.22
N LYS A 59 -42.76 11.27 -6.38
CA LYS A 59 -42.78 10.58 -7.67
C LYS A 59 -41.52 10.86 -8.50
N GLY A 60 -40.68 11.78 -8.04
CA GLY A 60 -39.45 12.21 -8.70
C GLY A 60 -38.25 11.31 -8.41
N CYS A 61 -37.06 11.90 -8.44
CA CYS A 61 -35.82 11.26 -7.97
C CYS A 61 -35.80 11.20 -6.44
N GLN A 62 -35.85 9.98 -5.93
CA GLN A 62 -35.82 9.63 -4.51
C GLN A 62 -34.45 9.12 -4.14
N ASP A 63 -34.06 9.29 -2.88
CA ASP A 63 -32.82 8.72 -2.36
C ASP A 63 -32.81 7.20 -2.59
N ALA A 64 -31.72 6.70 -3.14
CA ALA A 64 -31.54 5.29 -3.43
C ALA A 64 -31.06 4.60 -2.16
N ASP A 65 -31.90 3.77 -1.53
CA ASP A 65 -31.45 3.00 -0.38
C ASP A 65 -30.59 1.81 -0.83
N GLU A 66 -29.27 2.02 -0.88
CA GLU A 66 -28.33 0.97 -1.28
C GLU A 66 -28.18 -0.15 -0.24
N CYS A 67 -28.75 0.02 0.95
CA CYS A 67 -28.72 -0.96 2.03
C CYS A 67 -29.88 -1.97 1.98
N LEU A 68 -30.88 -1.81 1.09
CA LEU A 68 -32.04 -2.72 0.97
C LEU A 68 -31.68 -4.15 0.55
N ASP A 69 -30.61 -4.33 -0.22
CA ASP A 69 -30.12 -5.64 -0.65
C ASP A 69 -28.80 -5.95 0.05
N PRO A 70 -28.78 -6.77 1.12
CA PRO A 70 -27.54 -7.13 1.81
C PRO A 70 -26.59 -7.99 0.98
N GLU A 71 -27.12 -8.75 0.01
CA GLU A 71 -26.32 -9.66 -0.82
C GLU A 71 -25.62 -8.93 -1.96
N LYS A 72 -26.26 -7.92 -2.54
CA LYS A 72 -25.67 -7.06 -3.60
C LYS A 72 -25.23 -5.69 -3.09
N GLY A 73 -25.44 -5.43 -1.80
CA GLY A 73 -25.18 -4.16 -1.17
C GLY A 73 -23.71 -3.76 -1.23
N PRO A 74 -23.44 -2.47 -1.05
CA PRO A 74 -22.11 -1.92 -1.28
C PRO A 74 -21.11 -2.26 -0.17
N CYS A 75 -21.57 -2.70 1.00
CA CYS A 75 -20.75 -2.96 2.18
C CYS A 75 -20.27 -4.42 2.26
N VAL A 76 -19.08 -4.64 2.84
CA VAL A 76 -18.60 -5.99 3.14
C VAL A 76 -19.52 -6.67 4.16
N PRO A 77 -19.66 -8.01 4.15
CA PRO A 77 -20.60 -8.71 5.03
C PRO A 77 -20.42 -8.44 6.54
N VAL A 78 -19.21 -8.07 6.96
CA VAL A 78 -18.91 -7.75 8.37
C VAL A 78 -19.22 -6.30 8.76
N ALA A 79 -19.46 -5.42 7.79
CA ALA A 79 -19.76 -4.01 8.02
C ALA A 79 -21.27 -3.79 8.08
N HIS A 80 -21.69 -2.85 8.94
CA HIS A 80 -23.07 -2.40 8.99
C HIS A 80 -23.32 -1.33 7.92
N CYS A 81 -24.32 -1.54 7.07
CA CYS A 81 -24.74 -0.55 6.08
C CYS A 81 -25.74 0.42 6.72
N GLN A 82 -25.45 1.70 6.64
CA GLN A 82 -26.35 2.78 7.06
C GLN A 82 -26.66 3.66 5.84
N ASN A 83 -27.94 3.76 5.50
CA ASN A 83 -28.40 4.68 4.46
C ASN A 83 -28.29 6.13 4.95
N GLU A 84 -27.71 7.02 4.16
CA GLU A 84 -27.48 8.44 4.47
C GLU A 84 -27.85 9.29 3.26
N VAL A 85 -28.74 10.28 3.36
CA VAL A 85 -29.12 11.06 2.16
C VAL A 85 -28.10 12.16 1.84
N PRO A 86 -27.44 12.18 0.66
CA PRO A 86 -27.49 11.18 -0.41
C PRO A 86 -26.50 10.01 -0.24
N GLY A 87 -26.95 8.79 -0.55
CA GLY A 87 -26.16 7.55 -0.56
C GLY A 87 -26.09 6.76 0.75
N TYR A 88 -24.89 6.28 1.11
CA TYR A 88 -24.71 5.33 2.21
C TYR A 88 -23.33 5.39 2.88
N LYS A 89 -23.27 4.82 4.08
CA LYS A 89 -22.07 4.62 4.86
C LYS A 89 -21.93 3.18 5.35
N CYS A 90 -20.76 2.60 5.14
CA CYS A 90 -20.42 1.30 5.70
C CYS A 90 -19.61 1.47 6.99
N ILE A 91 -20.08 0.90 8.09
CA ILE A 91 -19.47 1.05 9.41
C ILE A 91 -18.82 -0.27 9.81
N CYS A 92 -17.50 -0.23 10.03
CA CYS A 92 -16.76 -1.39 10.47
C CYS A 92 -17.03 -1.71 11.96
N PRO A 93 -17.04 -3.00 12.34
CA PRO A 93 -17.27 -3.42 13.71
C PRO A 93 -16.11 -3.01 14.64
N PHE A 94 -16.38 -3.02 15.95
CA PHE A 94 -15.40 -2.65 16.97
C PHE A 94 -14.09 -3.43 16.81
N GLY A 95 -12.96 -2.73 16.95
CA GLY A 95 -11.62 -3.31 16.78
C GLY A 95 -11.17 -3.47 15.32
N SER A 96 -11.92 -2.94 14.37
CA SER A 96 -11.54 -2.86 12.96
C SER A 96 -11.62 -1.44 12.41
N THR A 97 -10.89 -1.18 11.32
CA THR A 97 -10.77 0.12 10.65
C THR A 97 -10.81 -0.06 9.13
N GLY A 98 -11.18 1.00 8.41
CA GLY A 98 -11.32 1.03 6.95
C GLY A 98 -12.63 1.68 6.50
N ASP A 99 -12.91 1.62 5.20
CA ASP A 99 -14.13 2.21 4.61
C ASP A 99 -15.36 1.28 4.63
N GLY A 100 -15.18 0.00 4.97
CA GLY A 100 -16.26 -0.99 5.02
C GLY A 100 -16.91 -1.33 3.67
N LYS A 101 -16.40 -0.81 2.54
CA LYS A 101 -16.97 -1.03 1.20
C LYS A 101 -16.42 -2.31 0.57
N ARG A 102 -17.23 -3.00 -0.24
CA ARG A 102 -16.80 -4.18 -1.01
C ARG A 102 -15.75 -3.82 -2.06
N HIS A 103 -16.00 -2.76 -2.81
CA HIS A 103 -15.09 -2.22 -3.82
C HIS A 103 -14.19 -1.12 -3.21
N GLY A 104 -13.58 -1.39 -2.06
CA GLY A 104 -12.77 -0.44 -1.30
C GLY A 104 -11.70 -1.11 -0.44
N SER A 105 -11.28 -0.44 0.61
CA SER A 105 -10.33 -0.96 1.60
C SER A 105 -10.93 -2.02 2.53
N GLY A 106 -12.26 -2.05 2.65
CA GLY A 106 -13.01 -3.00 3.47
C GLY A 106 -12.81 -2.74 4.97
N CYS A 107 -12.96 -3.78 5.79
CA CYS A 107 -12.65 -3.70 7.22
C CYS A 107 -11.41 -4.55 7.55
N ARG A 108 -10.46 -3.95 8.24
CA ARG A 108 -9.20 -4.58 8.68
C ARG A 108 -9.07 -4.51 10.19
N LYS A 109 -8.62 -5.59 10.84
CA LYS A 109 -8.43 -5.59 12.30
C LYS A 109 -7.27 -4.67 12.68
N ILE A 110 -7.48 -3.83 13.69
CA ILE A 110 -6.47 -2.86 14.16
C ILE A 110 -5.21 -3.59 14.64
N LEU A 111 -5.36 -4.76 15.28
CA LEU A 111 -4.22 -5.57 15.74
C LEU A 111 -3.25 -5.95 14.60
N GLN A 112 -3.77 -6.30 13.43
CA GLN A 112 -2.93 -6.66 12.28
C GLN A 112 -2.12 -5.47 11.76
N VAL A 113 -2.67 -4.25 11.87
CA VAL A 113 -1.96 -3.02 11.50
C VAL A 113 -0.82 -2.75 12.49
N ILE A 114 -1.07 -2.94 13.80
CA ILE A 114 -0.06 -2.74 14.84
C ILE A 114 1.11 -3.73 14.67
N GLU A 115 0.82 -5.00 14.41
CA GLU A 115 1.84 -6.03 14.16
C GLU A 115 2.72 -5.68 12.96
N ALA A 116 2.13 -5.20 11.87
CA ALA A 116 2.87 -4.80 10.67
C ALA A 116 3.80 -3.60 10.94
N VAL A 117 3.33 -2.59 11.67
CA VAL A 117 4.12 -1.39 12.00
C VAL A 117 5.30 -1.74 12.91
N LEU A 118 5.06 -2.55 13.94
CA LEU A 118 6.12 -3.03 14.84
C LEU A 118 7.16 -3.89 14.10
N GLY A 119 6.71 -4.73 13.18
CA GLY A 119 7.59 -5.55 12.34
C GLY A 119 8.54 -4.70 11.49
N MET A 120 8.02 -3.69 10.79
CA MET A 120 8.84 -2.80 9.96
C MET A 120 9.88 -2.03 10.78
N GLY A 121 9.51 -1.54 11.96
CA GLY A 121 10.43 -0.82 12.85
C GLY A 121 11.62 -1.68 13.29
N LYS A 122 11.38 -2.96 13.64
CA LYS A 122 12.47 -3.87 14.01
C LYS A 122 13.42 -4.16 12.86
N ILE A 123 12.89 -4.38 11.66
CA ILE A 123 13.71 -4.63 10.46
C ILE A 123 14.59 -3.41 10.17
N MET A 124 14.04 -2.19 10.23
CA MET A 124 14.79 -0.97 10.03
C MET A 124 15.94 -0.82 11.05
N LEU A 125 15.68 -1.09 12.33
CA LEU A 125 16.71 -1.04 13.38
C LEU A 125 17.84 -2.05 13.13
N LEU A 126 17.49 -3.29 12.73
CA LEU A 126 18.49 -4.31 12.40
C LEU A 126 19.35 -3.89 11.20
N CYS A 127 18.74 -3.32 10.17
CA CYS A 127 19.45 -2.78 9.00
C CYS A 127 20.42 -1.65 9.39
N VAL A 128 19.98 -0.70 10.23
CA VAL A 128 20.81 0.42 10.71
C VAL A 128 21.98 -0.10 11.56
N MET A 129 21.71 -1.02 12.49
CA MET A 129 22.76 -1.62 13.33
C MET A 129 23.78 -2.40 12.49
N TRP A 130 23.33 -3.19 11.52
CA TRP A 130 24.21 -3.91 10.61
C TRP A 130 25.07 -2.95 9.77
N PHE A 131 24.46 -1.88 9.24
CA PHE A 131 25.16 -0.86 8.48
C PHE A 131 26.22 -0.13 9.33
N TYR A 132 25.87 0.28 10.56
CA TYR A 132 26.81 0.88 11.51
C TYR A 132 27.99 -0.07 11.81
N CYS A 133 27.70 -1.33 12.13
CA CYS A 133 28.73 -2.35 12.37
C CYS A 133 29.62 -2.56 11.14
N ALA A 134 29.06 -2.57 9.92
CA ALA A 134 29.81 -2.69 8.69
C ALA A 134 30.75 -1.49 8.45
N LEU A 135 30.26 -0.27 8.67
CA LEU A 135 31.09 0.94 8.58
C LEU A 135 32.22 0.93 9.61
N LYS A 136 31.90 0.66 10.88
CA LYS A 136 32.89 0.57 11.96
C LYS A 136 33.94 -0.50 11.69
N LYS A 137 33.53 -1.67 11.19
CA LYS A 137 34.44 -2.76 10.82
C LYS A 137 35.37 -2.34 9.69
N ARG A 138 34.88 -1.62 8.66
CA ARG A 138 35.71 -1.11 7.56
C ARG A 138 36.78 -0.14 8.06
N THR A 139 36.43 0.79 8.96
CA THR A 139 37.38 1.72 9.56
C THR A 139 38.43 0.99 10.39
N LEU A 140 38.02 0.01 11.19
CA LEU A 140 38.94 -0.79 12.01
C LEU A 140 39.94 -1.58 11.16
N ILE A 141 39.50 -2.17 10.04
CA ILE A 141 40.39 -2.89 9.12
C ILE A 141 41.44 -1.95 8.54
N LYS A 142 41.03 -0.75 8.08
CA LYS A 142 41.97 0.26 7.55
C LYS A 142 42.98 0.72 8.60
N LEU A 143 42.52 1.02 9.80
CA LEU A 143 43.38 1.43 10.90
C LEU A 143 44.38 0.33 11.30
N LYS A 144 43.91 -0.93 11.32
CA LYS A 144 44.77 -2.09 11.59
C LYS A 144 45.84 -2.26 10.50
N GLU A 145 45.48 -2.06 9.23
CA GLU A 145 46.44 -2.12 8.12
C GLU A 145 47.49 -1.01 8.19
N GLU A 146 47.08 0.20 8.58
CA GLU A 146 48.00 1.31 8.79
C GLU A 146 48.97 1.07 9.95
N TYR A 147 48.47 0.65 11.12
CA TYR A 147 49.32 0.26 12.24
C TYR A 147 50.22 -0.93 11.90
N PHE A 148 49.73 -1.89 11.12
CA PHE A 148 50.54 -3.00 10.66
C PHE A 148 51.70 -2.52 9.78
N ARG A 149 51.47 -1.54 8.90
CA ARG A 149 52.53 -0.95 8.07
C ARG A 149 53.52 -0.12 8.89
N GLN A 150 53.04 0.68 9.84
CA GLN A 150 53.89 1.52 10.69
C GLN A 150 54.76 0.70 11.64
N ASN A 151 54.25 -0.40 12.20
CA ASN A 151 54.99 -1.26 13.13
C ASN A 151 55.87 -2.30 12.41
N GLY A 152 56.35 -2.01 11.20
CA GLY A 152 57.27 -2.88 10.48
C GLY A 152 56.65 -4.21 10.00
N GLY A 153 55.32 -4.29 9.85
CA GLY A 153 54.63 -5.51 9.44
C GLY A 153 55.04 -6.05 8.06
N LEU A 154 55.66 -5.22 7.21
CA LEU A 154 56.32 -5.67 5.97
C LEU A 154 57.60 -6.47 6.24
N LEU A 155 58.42 -6.04 7.20
CA LEU A 155 59.59 -6.80 7.68
C LEU A 155 59.13 -8.11 8.32
N LEU A 156 58.04 -8.06 9.11
CA LEU A 156 57.41 -9.25 9.66
C LEU A 156 56.99 -10.21 8.53
N LYS A 157 56.27 -9.73 7.50
CA LYS A 157 55.87 -10.56 6.35
C LYS A 157 57.07 -11.16 5.63
N GLN A 158 58.12 -10.37 5.41
CA GLN A 158 59.33 -10.80 4.72
C GLN A 158 60.11 -11.86 5.52
N GLN A 159 60.20 -11.68 6.84
CA GLN A 159 60.77 -12.70 7.73
C GLN A 159 59.92 -13.97 7.74
N VAL A 160 58.59 -13.85 7.82
CA VAL A 160 57.69 -15.00 7.78
C VAL A 160 57.75 -15.74 6.43
N SER A 161 57.87 -15.04 5.30
CA SER A 161 58.05 -15.68 4.00
C SER A 161 59.42 -16.32 3.85
N SER A 162 60.50 -15.66 4.32
CA SER A 162 61.84 -16.25 4.30
C SER A 162 61.97 -17.45 5.24
N ILE A 163 61.26 -17.45 6.37
CA ILE A 163 61.12 -18.58 7.29
C ILE A 163 60.35 -19.73 6.62
N ARG A 164 59.32 -19.41 5.84
CA ARG A 164 58.49 -20.40 5.16
C ARG A 164 59.20 -21.02 3.95
N GLU A 165 60.07 -20.27 3.28
CA GLU A 165 60.91 -20.74 2.17
C GLU A 165 62.25 -21.34 2.63
N GLY A 166 62.78 -20.90 3.78
CA GLY A 166 63.99 -21.41 4.43
C GLY A 166 63.66 -22.00 5.81
N ALA A 167 63.39 -23.30 5.84
CA ALA A 167 62.78 -24.01 6.95
C ALA A 167 63.63 -24.19 8.25
N ASP A 168 64.72 -23.44 8.48
CA ASP A 168 65.70 -23.85 9.51
C ASP A 168 66.02 -22.88 10.67
N HIS A 169 65.52 -21.62 10.72
CA HIS A 169 65.96 -20.72 11.82
C HIS A 169 64.90 -19.95 12.64
N ALA A 170 63.60 -20.07 12.36
CA ALA A 170 62.53 -19.70 13.31
C ALA A 170 61.17 -20.24 12.83
N ARG A 171 60.30 -20.78 13.70
CA ARG A 171 58.99 -21.37 13.34
C ARG A 171 57.86 -20.59 13.99
N ILE A 172 56.78 -20.30 13.25
CA ILE A 172 55.57 -19.68 13.80
C ILE A 172 54.66 -20.80 14.31
N PHE A 173 54.36 -20.79 15.60
CA PHE A 173 53.50 -21.79 16.25
C PHE A 173 52.05 -21.35 16.23
N SER A 174 51.13 -22.29 15.98
CA SER A 174 49.69 -22.03 16.18
C SER A 174 49.36 -21.92 17.68
N LEU A 175 48.19 -21.35 17.98
CA LEU A 175 47.72 -21.22 19.37
C LEU A 175 47.59 -22.60 20.04
N GLU A 176 47.20 -23.62 19.28
CA GLU A 176 47.08 -25.00 19.71
C GLU A 176 48.45 -25.64 20.01
N GLU A 177 49.45 -25.41 19.15
CA GLU A 177 50.82 -25.89 19.37
C GLU A 177 51.47 -25.23 20.61
N LEU A 178 51.22 -23.93 20.81
CA LEU A 178 51.68 -23.21 22.01
C LEU A 178 51.04 -23.74 23.29
N LYS A 179 49.70 -23.93 23.30
CA LYS A 179 48.99 -24.52 24.45
C LYS A 179 49.48 -25.93 24.78
N GLN A 180 49.79 -26.71 23.76
CA GLN A 180 50.34 -28.04 23.94
C GLN A 180 51.78 -28.00 24.50
N ALA A 181 52.62 -27.08 24.02
CA ALA A 181 54.01 -26.93 24.49
C ALA A 181 54.10 -26.34 25.90
N THR A 182 53.15 -25.48 26.31
CA THR A 182 53.05 -24.93 27.67
C THR A 182 52.23 -25.81 28.61
N ASN A 183 51.77 -26.98 28.15
CA ASN A 183 50.96 -27.92 28.91
C ASN A 183 49.69 -27.28 29.54
N ASN A 184 48.99 -26.46 28.75
CA ASN A 184 47.80 -25.70 29.15
C ASN A 184 48.00 -24.77 30.36
N TYR A 185 49.19 -24.20 30.55
CA TYR A 185 49.35 -23.13 31.53
C TYR A 185 48.72 -21.84 30.97
N ASP A 186 47.71 -21.33 31.68
CA ASP A 186 46.91 -20.14 31.33
C ASP A 186 47.68 -18.82 31.46
#